data_AF-A0A6L8A306-F1
#
_entry.id   AF-A0A6L8A306-F1
#
_cell.length_a   1.000
_cell.length_b   1.000
_cell.length_c   1.000
_cell.angle_alpha   90.00
_cell.angle_beta   90.00
_cell.angle_gamma   90.00
#
_symmetry.space_group_name_H-M   'P 1'
#
loop_
_entity.id
_entity.type
_entity.pdbx_description
1 polymer ?
#
loop_
_entity_poly.entity_id
_entity_poly.type
_entity_poly.pdbx_seq_one_letter_code
_entity_poly.pdbx_strand_id
1 'polypeptide(L)' 'MTTTLQQRQGASGWQSFCDWVTSTDNRLYVGWFGVLMIPTLLTATT' A
#
# COMPACT_ATOMS: atom_id res chain seq x y z
N MET A 1 -17.98 3.69 -34.78
CA MET A 1 -16.61 3.52 -34.24
C MET A 1 -16.68 3.88 -32.76
N THR A 2 -16.79 2.88 -31.89
CA THR A 2 -16.97 3.10 -30.45
C THR A 2 -15.60 3.34 -29.83
N THR A 3 -15.35 4.56 -29.37
CA THR A 3 -14.13 4.89 -28.66
C THR A 3 -14.24 4.30 -27.25
N THR A 4 -13.59 3.17 -27.02
CA THR A 4 -13.42 2.67 -25.64
C THR A 4 -12.54 3.68 -24.92
N LEU A 5 -13.15 4.51 -24.08
CA LEU A 5 -12.42 5.29 -23.09
C LEU A 5 -11.71 4.29 -22.19
N GLN A 6 -10.46 3.98 -22.52
CA GLN A 6 -9.51 3.40 -21.59
C GLN A 6 -9.38 4.46 -20.49
N GLN A 7 -10.25 4.36 -19.49
CA GLN A 7 -10.02 4.98 -18.21
C GLN A 7 -8.69 4.39 -17.77
N ARG A 8 -7.59 5.11 -18.02
CA ARG A 8 -6.36 4.92 -17.29
C ARG A 8 -6.79 5.19 -15.86
N GLN A 9 -7.23 4.15 -15.15
CA GLN A 9 -7.13 4.12 -13.72
C GLN A 9 -5.62 4.14 -13.49
N GLY A 10 -4.99 5.32 -13.62
CA GLY A 10 -3.71 5.53 -12.99
C GLY A 10 -4.00 5.15 -11.56
N ALA A 11 -3.48 4.01 -11.10
CA ALA A 11 -3.57 3.62 -9.72
C ALA A 11 -3.20 4.88 -8.96
N SER A 12 -4.18 5.50 -8.31
CA SER A 12 -3.96 6.73 -7.59
C SER A 12 -2.77 6.45 -6.66
N GLY A 13 -1.91 7.43 -6.38
CA GLY A 13 -0.76 7.15 -5.50
C GLY A 13 -1.17 6.42 -4.20
N TRP A 14 -2.43 6.63 -3.79
CA TRP A 14 -3.13 5.88 -2.76
C TRP A 14 -3.39 4.39 -3.06
N GLN A 15 -3.89 4.02 -4.24
CA GLN A 15 -4.11 2.62 -4.62
C GLN A 15 -2.79 1.84 -4.64
N SER A 16 -1.72 2.42 -5.23
CA SER A 16 -0.39 1.80 -5.22
C SER A 16 0.16 1.63 -3.80
N PHE A 17 -0.14 2.58 -2.90
CA PHE A 17 0.20 2.46 -1.49
C PHE A 17 -0.57 1.32 -0.81
N CYS A 18 -1.89 1.22 -1.01
CA CYS A 18 -2.70 0.13 -0.47
C CYS A 18 -2.20 -1.25 -0.96
N ASP A 19 -1.89 -1.37 -2.25
CA ASP A 19 -1.36 -2.61 -2.83
C ASP A 19 0.01 -2.94 -2.25
N TRP A 20 0.87 -1.94 -2.02
CA TRP A 20 2.17 -2.14 -1.38
C TRP A 20 2.04 -2.56 0.09
N VAL A 21 1.20 -1.89 0.89
CA VAL A 21 1.00 -2.22 2.31
C VAL A 21 0.54 -3.66 2.48
N THR A 22 -0.30 -4.14 1.56
CA THR A 22 -0.86 -5.51 1.60
C THR A 22 -0.08 -6.52 0.77
N SER A 23 1.03 -6.13 0.14
CA SER A 23 1.85 -7.03 -0.67
C SER A 23 2.58 -8.07 0.19
N THR A 24 2.50 -9.33 -0.25
CA THR A 24 3.21 -10.47 0.34
C THR A 24 4.62 -10.63 -0.19
N ASP A 25 5.01 -9.90 -1.23
CA ASP A 25 6.38 -9.89 -1.78
C ASP A 25 7.34 -9.05 -0.93
N ASN A 26 6.82 -8.24 -0.01
CA ASN A 26 7.66 -7.56 0.97
C ASN A 26 8.35 -8.59 1.88
N ARG A 27 9.68 -8.46 2.05
CA ARG A 27 10.48 -9.37 2.90
C ARG A 27 9.93 -9.51 4.33
N LEU A 28 9.33 -8.44 4.84
CA LEU A 28 8.48 -8.45 6.03
C LEU A 28 7.11 -7.94 5.64
N TYR A 29 6.09 -8.76 5.85
CA TYR A 29 4.71 -8.35 5.60
C TYR A 29 4.34 -7.19 6.53
N VAL A 30 3.83 -6.10 5.96
CA VAL A 30 3.39 -4.92 6.72
C VAL A 30 1.93 -5.09 7.13
N GLY A 31 1.02 -5.10 6.15
CA GLY A 31 -0.42 -5.06 6.38
C GLY A 31 -0.87 -3.78 7.09
N TRP A 32 -2.18 -3.59 7.25
CA TRP A 32 -2.72 -2.41 7.92
C TRP A 32 -2.34 -2.30 9.40
N PHE A 33 -2.14 -3.45 10.07
CA PHE A 33 -1.67 -3.48 11.45
C PHE A 33 -0.20 -3.05 11.58
N GLY A 34 0.66 -3.47 10.65
CA GLY A 34 2.09 -3.11 10.65
C GLY A 34 2.33 -1.61 10.53
N VAL A 35 1.44 -0.87 9.84
CA VAL A 35 1.52 0.60 9.72
C VAL A 35 1.50 1.29 11.10
N LEU A 36 0.73 0.76 12.05
CA LEU A 36 0.69 1.27 13.43
C LEU A 36 1.75 0.62 14.33
N MET A 37 2.02 -0.67 14.11
CA MET A 37 2.96 -1.43 14.93
C MET A 37 4.40 -0.93 14.79
N ILE A 38 4.85 -0.61 13.57
CA ILE A 38 6.25 -0.22 13.33
C ILE A 38 6.60 1.08 14.07
N PRO A 39 5.83 2.19 13.93
CA PRO A 39 6.11 3.42 14.69
C PRO A 39 6.02 3.24 16.21
N THR A 40 5.05 2.45 16.70
CA THR A 40 4.84 2.27 18.14
C THR A 40 5.94 1.44 18.79
N LEU A 41 6.38 0.35 18.15
CA LEU A 41 7.50 -0.45 18.63
C LEU A 41 8.82 0.34 18.58
N LEU A 42 9.06 1.10 17.51
CA LEU A 42 10.25 1.96 17.41
C LEU A 42 10.26 3.00 18.54
N THR A 43 9.15 3.69 18.76
CA THR A 43 9.02 4.69 19.84
C THR A 43 9.17 4.07 21.22
N ALA A 44 8.68 2.84 21.43
CA ALA A 44 8.81 2.14 22.72
C ALA A 44 10.24 1.62 22.98
N THR A 45 11.06 1.48 21.94
CA THR A 45 12.43 0.97 22.05
C THR A 45 13.46 2.09 22.27
N THR A 46 13.13 3.32 21.87
CA THR A 46 13.94 4.54 22.11
C THR A 46 13.59 5.20 23.44
#